data_AF-A0A800XLK1-F1
#
_entry.id   AF-A0A800XLK1-F1
#
_cell.length_a   1.000
_cell.length_b   1.000
_cell.length_c   1.000
_cell.angle_alpha   90.00
_cell.angle_beta   90.00
_cell.angle_gamma   90.00
#
_symmetry.space_group_name_H-M   'P 1'
#
loop_
_entity.id
_entity.type
_entity.pdbx_description
1 polymer ?
#
loop_
_entity_poly.entity_id
_entity_poly.type
_entity_poly.pdbx_seq_one_letter_code
_entity_poly.pdbx_strand_id
1 'polypeptide(L)'
;MFDPIDFFHLAKELINEDEASIRTSIGRAYYASFLITRDKLGLRLRAPDVHRKLIESLYGANPLIANKLHSLRRLRNSSDYDMHVSMQIIDAERALKLADAVISGMRGCR
;
A
#
# COMPACT_ATOMS: atom_id res chain seq x y z
N MET A 1 12.36 -3.00 -17.52
CA MET A 1 11.01 -3.00 -16.93
C MET A 1 11.12 -2.35 -15.56
N PHE A 2 10.21 -1.46 -15.19
CA PHE A 2 10.23 -0.75 -13.90
C PHE A 2 9.81 -1.70 -12.77
N ASP A 3 10.53 -1.72 -11.64
CA ASP A 3 10.19 -2.56 -10.48
C ASP A 3 9.29 -1.75 -9.51
N PRO A 4 8.04 -2.18 -9.26
CA PRO A 4 7.16 -1.50 -8.30
C PRO A 4 7.73 -1.36 -6.88
N ILE A 5 8.76 -2.12 -6.50
CA ILE A 5 9.45 -1.96 -5.21
C ILE A 5 10.10 -0.58 -5.05
N ASP A 6 10.46 0.07 -6.16
CA ASP A 6 11.09 1.39 -6.14
C ASP A 6 10.17 2.43 -5.51
N PHE A 7 8.84 2.28 -5.65
CA PHE A 7 7.88 3.13 -4.94
C PHE A 7 7.90 2.96 -3.43
N PHE A 8 8.19 1.76 -2.93
CA PHE A 8 8.34 1.51 -1.50
C PHE A 8 9.65 2.08 -0.96
N HIS A 9 10.74 2.02 -1.74
CA HIS A 9 11.99 2.69 -1.40
C HIS A 9 11.81 4.21 -1.36
N LEU A 10 11.17 4.79 -2.37
CA LEU A 10 10.80 6.21 -2.36
C LEU A 10 9.93 6.58 -1.15
N ALA A 11 8.97 5.72 -0.78
CA ALA A 11 8.14 5.97 0.40
C ALA A 11 8.96 6.08 1.70
N LYS A 12 10.04 5.30 1.83
CA LYS A 12 10.97 5.38 2.97
C LYS A 12 11.77 6.68 2.98
N GLU A 13 12.21 7.12 1.80
CA GLU A 13 12.98 8.37 1.65
C GLU A 13 12.12 9.62 1.93
N LEU A 14 10.82 9.53 1.68
CA LEU A 14 9.86 10.62 1.91
C LEU A 14 9.39 10.74 3.36
N ILE A 15 9.87 9.92 4.30
CA ILE A 15 9.52 10.14 5.71
C ILE A 15 10.21 11.40 6.22
N ASN A 16 9.39 12.40 6.50
CA ASN A 16 9.77 13.68 7.08
C ASN A 16 8.63 14.19 7.98
N GLU A 17 8.83 15.29 8.69
CA GLU A 17 7.84 15.86 9.60
C GLU A 17 6.74 16.67 8.89
N ASP A 18 6.92 17.02 7.61
CA ASP A 18 5.92 17.77 6.87
C ASP A 18 4.77 16.89 6.34
N GLU A 19 3.56 17.43 6.44
CA GLU A 19 2.30 16.77 6.10
C GLU A 19 2.28 16.25 4.64
N ALA A 20 2.85 16.99 3.70
CA ALA A 20 2.85 16.61 2.28
C ALA A 20 3.73 15.37 2.04
N SER A 21 4.92 15.33 2.64
CA SER A 21 5.82 14.19 2.59
C SER A 21 5.22 12.96 3.27
N ILE A 22 4.60 13.13 4.45
CA ILE A 22 3.89 12.05 5.17
C ILE A 22 2.78 11.44 4.29
N ARG A 23 1.88 12.27 3.75
CA ARG A 23 0.79 11.80 2.88
C ARG A 23 1.32 11.10 1.64
N THR A 24 2.36 11.67 1.02
CA THR A 24 2.97 11.09 -0.18
C THR A 24 3.63 9.75 0.14
N SER A 25 4.35 9.63 1.26
CA SER A 25 4.96 8.38 1.73
C SER A 25 3.91 7.28 1.86
N ILE A 26 2.78 7.56 2.52
CA ILE A 26 1.66 6.61 2.68
C ILE A 26 1.09 6.18 1.32
N GLY A 27 0.87 7.15 0.42
CA GLY A 27 0.38 6.88 -0.93
C GLY A 27 1.31 5.98 -1.73
N ARG A 28 2.63 6.22 -1.66
CA ARG A 28 3.65 5.42 -2.37
C ARG A 28 3.82 4.03 -1.76
N ALA A 29 3.76 3.91 -0.44
CA ALA A 29 3.76 2.63 0.27
C ALA A 29 2.58 1.75 -0.18
N TYR A 30 1.37 2.31 -0.21
CA TYR A 30 0.19 1.61 -0.73
C TYR A 30 0.34 1.20 -2.19
N TYR A 31 0.81 2.12 -3.04
CA TYR A 31 0.91 1.87 -4.47
C TYR A 31 1.87 0.73 -4.80
N ALA A 32 3.05 0.70 -4.16
CA ALA A 32 4.00 -0.39 -4.28
C ALA A 32 3.36 -1.74 -3.93
N SER A 33 2.74 -1.83 -2.75
CA SER A 33 2.07 -3.05 -2.29
C SER A 33 0.95 -3.49 -3.24
N PHE A 34 0.12 -2.55 -3.69
CA PHE A 34 -0.96 -2.84 -4.63
C PHE A 34 -0.44 -3.41 -5.96
N LEU A 35 0.58 -2.80 -6.56
CA LEU A 35 1.15 -3.26 -7.82
C LEU A 35 1.77 -4.66 -7.69
N ILE A 36 2.55 -4.90 -6.63
CA ILE A 36 3.19 -6.20 -6.38
C ILE A 36 2.14 -7.28 -6.13
N THR A 37 1.14 -7.00 -5.30
CA THR A 37 0.04 -7.96 -5.07
C THR A 37 -0.72 -8.24 -6.36
N ARG A 38 -1.04 -7.21 -7.16
CA ARG A 38 -1.79 -7.36 -8.41
C ARG A 38 -1.05 -8.27 -9.39
N ASP A 39 0.25 -8.03 -9.55
CA ASP A 39 1.12 -8.82 -10.43
C ASP A 39 1.20 -10.27 -9.96
N LYS A 40 1.42 -10.50 -8.67
CA LYS A 40 1.45 -11.86 -8.09
C LYS A 40 0.15 -12.64 -8.21
N LEU A 41 -0.99 -11.96 -8.18
CA LEU A 41 -2.29 -12.60 -8.40
C LEU A 41 -2.67 -12.72 -9.89
N GLY A 42 -1.82 -12.24 -10.81
CA GLY A 42 -2.08 -12.28 -12.26
C GLY A 42 -3.29 -11.44 -12.68
N LEU A 43 -3.73 -10.48 -11.86
CA LEU A 43 -4.97 -9.74 -12.08
C LEU A 43 -4.76 -8.63 -13.12
N ARG A 44 -5.37 -8.78 -14.30
CA ARG A 44 -5.42 -7.74 -15.35
C ARG A 44 -6.66 -6.85 -15.24
N LEU A 45 -7.03 -6.47 -14.03
CA LEU A 45 -8.22 -5.68 -13.74
C LEU A 45 -7.99 -4.20 -14.09
N ARG A 46 -8.98 -3.55 -14.70
CA ARG A 46 -9.02 -2.10 -14.96
C ARG A 46 -10.06 -1.42 -14.05
N ALA A 47 -9.94 -0.11 -13.89
CA ALA A 47 -10.78 0.73 -13.03
C ALA A 47 -12.30 0.57 -13.28
N PRO A 48 -13.19 0.88 -12.32
CA PRO A 48 -12.93 1.51 -11.01
C PRO A 48 -12.75 0.54 -9.83
N ASP A 49 -13.23 -0.70 -9.94
CA ASP A 49 -13.31 -1.64 -8.79
C ASP A 49 -12.03 -2.42 -8.51
N VAL A 50 -10.94 -2.09 -9.20
CA VAL A 50 -9.67 -2.83 -9.16
C VAL A 50 -9.15 -3.04 -7.74
N HIS A 51 -9.24 -2.01 -6.88
CA HIS A 51 -8.74 -2.08 -5.50
C HIS A 51 -9.57 -3.00 -4.61
N ARG A 52 -10.91 -2.97 -4.76
CA ARG A 52 -11.81 -3.85 -4.00
C ARG A 52 -11.62 -5.30 -4.43
N LYS A 53 -11.69 -5.56 -5.73
CA LYS A 53 -11.57 -6.92 -6.29
C LYS A 53 -10.23 -7.56 -5.97
N LEU A 54 -9.13 -6.80 -6.02
CA LEU A 54 -7.82 -7.31 -5.63
C LEU A 54 -7.76 -7.72 -4.16
N ILE A 55 -8.33 -6.92 -3.25
CA ILE A 55 -8.38 -7.26 -1.82
C ILE A 55 -9.26 -8.49 -1.61
N GLU A 56 -10.42 -8.59 -2.26
CA GLU A 56 -11.30 -9.76 -2.21
C GLU A 56 -10.60 -11.04 -2.71
N SER A 57 -9.91 -10.97 -3.84
CA SER A 57 -9.11 -12.09 -4.35
C SER A 57 -7.98 -12.46 -3.38
N LEU A 58 -7.30 -11.47 -2.80
CA LEU A 58 -6.25 -11.71 -1.82
C LEU A 58 -6.82 -12.33 -0.53
N TYR A 59 -8.03 -11.99 -0.11
CA TYR A 59 -8.69 -12.64 1.04
C TYR A 59 -8.88 -14.14 0.80
N GLY A 60 -9.22 -14.55 -0.42
CA GLY A 60 -9.34 -15.97 -0.76
C GLY A 60 -8.01 -16.73 -0.70
N ALA A 61 -6.89 -16.07 -0.98
CA ALA A 61 -5.56 -16.69 -1.02
C ALA A 61 -4.78 -16.58 0.31
N ASN A 62 -4.81 -15.40 0.93
CA ASN A 62 -4.08 -15.09 2.15
C ASN A 62 -4.78 -13.98 2.95
N PRO A 63 -5.75 -14.35 3.83
CA PRO A 63 -6.52 -13.40 4.63
C PRO A 63 -5.66 -12.47 5.49
N LEU A 64 -4.52 -12.96 5.99
CA LEU A 64 -3.63 -12.17 6.84
C LEU A 64 -2.99 -11.02 6.06
N ILE A 65 -2.47 -11.28 4.87
CA ILE A 65 -1.90 -10.25 3.99
C ILE A 65 -3.02 -9.35 3.44
N ALA A 66 -4.19 -9.91 3.13
CA ALA A 66 -5.36 -9.12 2.70
C ALA A 66 -5.76 -8.06 3.74
N ASN A 67 -5.85 -8.44 5.01
CA ASN A 67 -6.15 -7.52 6.11
C ASN A 67 -5.12 -6.38 6.22
N LYS A 68 -3.83 -6.68 6.00
CA LYS A 68 -2.77 -5.67 6.03
C LYS A 68 -2.89 -4.70 4.85
N LEU A 69 -3.08 -5.21 3.63
CA LEU A 69 -3.26 -4.38 2.44
C LEU A 69 -4.54 -3.54 2.52
N HIS A 70 -5.62 -4.09 3.08
CA HIS A 70 -6.85 -3.37 3.30
C HIS A 70 -6.67 -2.24 4.33
N SER A 71 -5.97 -2.50 5.43
CA SER A 71 -5.62 -1.47 6.42
C SER A 71 -4.79 -0.35 5.78
N LEU A 72 -3.80 -0.70 4.96
CA LEU A 72 -2.97 0.26 4.24
C LEU A 72 -3.77 1.09 3.24
N ARG A 73 -4.74 0.48 2.55
CA ARG A 73 -5.68 1.20 1.66
C ARG A 73 -6.50 2.24 2.42
N ARG A 74 -7.00 1.90 3.60
CA ARG A 74 -7.77 2.83 4.44
C ARG A 74 -6.93 4.03 4.84
N LEU A 75 -5.69 3.78 5.28
CA LEU A 75 -4.76 4.83 5.64
C LEU A 75 -4.43 5.75 4.46
N ARG A 76 -4.19 5.17 3.28
CA ARG A 76 -4.01 5.92 2.03
C ARG A 76 -5.23 6.75 1.64
N ASN A 77 -6.45 6.23 1.85
CA ASN A 77 -7.65 7.01 1.55
C ASN A 77 -7.75 8.23 2.47
N SER A 78 -7.47 8.08 3.77
CA SER A 78 -7.47 9.22 4.68
C SER A 78 -6.34 10.22 4.36
N SER A 79 -5.14 9.74 4.04
CA SER A 79 -4.04 10.62 3.64
C SER A 79 -4.34 11.41 2.35
N ASP A 80 -5.06 10.83 1.40
CA ASP A 80 -5.29 11.46 0.09
C ASP A 80 -6.52 12.36 0.06
N TYR A 81 -7.55 12.07 0.85
CA TYR A 81 -8.86 12.72 0.73
C TYR A 81 -9.34 13.45 1.98
N ASP A 82 -8.88 13.07 3.17
CA ASP A 82 -9.31 13.70 4.42
C ASP A 82 -8.39 14.89 4.74
N MET A 83 -8.61 16.04 4.08
CA MET A 83 -7.75 17.24 4.21
C MET A 83 -7.88 17.96 5.57
N HIS A 84 -8.88 17.61 6.37
CA HIS A 84 -9.10 18.17 7.71
C HIS A 84 -8.44 17.37 8.83
N VAL A 85 -7.89 16.19 8.51
CA VAL A 85 -7.17 15.33 9.45
C VAL A 85 -5.69 15.56 9.26
N SER A 86 -4.93 15.95 10.29
CA SER A 86 -3.46 16.00 10.18
C SER A 86 -2.87 14.60 10.30
N MET A 87 -2.05 14.23 9.34
CA MET A 87 -1.32 12.98 9.32
C MET A 87 -0.02 13.17 10.08
N GLN A 88 0.33 12.18 10.91
CA GLN A 88 1.52 12.23 11.73
C GLN A 88 2.58 11.28 11.17
N ILE A 89 3.85 11.51 11.54
CA ILE A 89 4.95 10.64 11.11
C ILE A 89 4.69 9.16 11.46
N ILE A 90 4.03 8.89 12.60
CA ILE A 90 3.65 7.54 13.03
C ILE A 90 2.65 6.87 12.07
N ASP A 91 1.83 7.63 11.34
CA ASP A 91 0.96 7.09 10.31
C ASP A 91 1.78 6.63 9.10
N ALA A 92 2.79 7.40 8.68
CA ALA A 92 3.70 6.99 7.62
C ALA A 92 4.52 5.75 8.03
N GLU A 93 5.06 5.70 9.25
CA GLU A 93 5.76 4.53 9.77
C GLU A 93 4.85 3.28 9.80
N ARG A 94 3.60 3.45 10.23
CA ARG A 94 2.59 2.38 10.19
C ARG A 94 2.32 1.93 8.76
N ALA A 95 2.22 2.86 7.81
CA ALA A 95 2.02 2.55 6.40
C ALA A 95 3.19 1.71 5.85
N LEU A 96 4.42 2.11 6.13
CA LEU A 96 5.61 1.38 5.70
C LEU A 96 5.68 -0.02 6.31
N LYS A 97 5.37 -0.17 7.60
CA LYS A 97 5.34 -1.49 8.27
C LYS A 97 4.29 -2.41 7.67
N LEU A 98 3.11 -1.87 7.32
CA LEU A 98 2.08 -2.63 6.63
C LEU A 98 2.53 -3.00 5.20
N ALA A 99 3.11 -2.06 4.46
CA ALA A 99 3.59 -2.28 3.11
C ALA A 99 4.70 -3.34 3.06
N ASP A 100 5.68 -3.27 3.97
CA ASP A 100 6.78 -4.24 4.09
C ASP A 100 6.26 -5.67 4.33
N ALA A 101 5.29 -5.80 5.23
CA ALA A 101 4.67 -7.09 5.53
C ALA A 101 3.87 -7.63 4.33
N VAL A 102 3.14 -6.78 3.59
CA VAL A 102 2.44 -7.19 2.37
C VAL A 102 3.44 -7.63 1.31
N ILE A 103 4.46 -6.82 1.03
CA ILE A 103 5.48 -7.08 0.01
C ILE A 103 6.23 -8.37 0.31
N SER A 104 6.66 -8.57 1.55
CA SER A 104 7.35 -9.79 2.00
C SER A 104 6.43 -11.01 1.87
N GLY A 105 5.17 -10.89 2.28
CA GLY A 105 4.17 -11.96 2.15
C GLY A 105 3.90 -12.36 0.71
N MET A 106 3.88 -11.41 -0.23
CA MET A 106 3.67 -11.68 -1.65
C MET A 106 4.92 -12.23 -2.36
N ARG A 107 6.12 -11.96 -1.85
CA ARG A 107 7.40 -12.47 -2.39
C ARG A 107 7.75 -13.87 -1.86
N GLY A 108 7.29 -14.23 -0.66
CA GLY A 108 7.53 -15.53 -0.02
C GLY A 108 6.66 -16.69 -0.49
N CYS A 109 5.56 -16.43 -1.22
CA CYS A 109 4.75 -17.49 -1.83
C CYS A 109 5.43 -17.98 -3.13
N ARG A 110 6.09 -19.15 -3.04
CA ARG A 110 6.47 -19.99 -4.18
C ARG A 110 5.55 -21.21 -4.22
#